data_AF-A0AB40ALT2-F1
#
_entry.id   AF-A0AB40ALT2-F1
#
_cell.length_a   1.000
_cell.length_b   1.000
_cell.length_c   1.000
_cell.angle_alpha   90.00
_cell.angle_beta   90.00
_cell.angle_gamma   90.00
#
_symmetry.space_group_name_H-M   'P 1'
#
loop_
_entity.id
_entity.type
_entity.pdbx_description
1 polymer ?
#
loop_
_entity_poly.entity_id
_entity_poly.type
_entity_poly.pdbx_seq_one_letter_code
_entity_poly.pdbx_strand_id
1 'polypeptide(L)'
;MIQRKLPEKLTDPGSFIIPCLIRECTQEKALADSMANINVMVYKLFLKLGLEDMRPAQMTIQLADGSIKKPRGVVEDVLVRVDKLIIPIEFVILDVDDDVEVPLILGRPFLNTTGALIDVKCWMMKLRVGDKEFIFTMIAHY
;
A
#
# COMPACT_ATOMS: atom_id res chain seq x y z
N MET A 1 -40.08 6.78 25.49
CA MET A 1 -39.45 5.59 24.87
C MET A 1 -38.56 6.06 23.74
N ILE A 2 -37.25 5.82 23.81
CA ILE A 2 -36.33 6.12 22.71
C ILE A 2 -36.32 4.89 21.80
N GLN A 3 -36.99 4.95 20.65
CA GLN A 3 -36.79 3.96 19.59
C GLN A 3 -35.40 4.17 19.00
N ARG A 4 -34.43 3.35 19.42
CA ARG A 4 -33.14 3.30 18.75
C ARG A 4 -33.32 2.52 17.45
N LYS A 5 -33.38 3.23 16.32
CA LYS A 5 -33.32 2.58 14.99
C LYS A 5 -31.97 1.85 14.87
N LEU A 6 -32.01 0.62 14.35
CA LEU A 6 -30.80 -0.13 14.04
C LEU A 6 -30.01 0.61 12.95
N PRO A 7 -28.66 0.56 12.99
CA PRO A 7 -27.84 1.11 11.92
C PRO A 7 -28.10 0.38 10.60
N GLU A 8 -28.11 1.13 9.50
CA GLU A 8 -28.26 0.59 8.14
C GLU A 8 -26.98 -0.14 7.71
N LYS A 9 -27.14 -1.29 7.04
CA LYS A 9 -26.02 -2.04 6.47
C LYS A 9 -25.59 -1.38 5.15
N LEU A 10 -24.36 -0.89 5.10
CA LEU A 10 -23.75 -0.37 3.87
C LEU A 10 -23.02 -1.49 3.11
N THR A 11 -22.91 -1.34 1.79
CA THR A 11 -22.12 -2.24 0.93
C THR A 11 -20.63 -1.99 1.13
N ASP A 12 -19.82 -3.00 0.79
CA ASP A 12 -18.37 -2.85 0.79
C ASP A 12 -17.92 -1.81 -0.24
N PRO A 13 -17.05 -0.85 0.12
CA PRO A 13 -16.55 0.14 -0.82
C PRO A 13 -15.37 -0.35 -1.67
N GLY A 14 -14.86 -1.57 -1.44
CA GLY A 14 -13.71 -2.10 -2.16
C GLY A 14 -12.37 -1.56 -1.62
N SER A 15 -11.36 -1.54 -2.48
CA SER A 15 -9.95 -1.39 -2.10
C SER A 15 -9.44 0.06 -2.10
N PHE A 16 -8.59 0.40 -1.13
CA PHE A 16 -7.92 1.69 -1.05
C PHE A 16 -6.70 1.74 -1.99
N ILE A 17 -6.93 2.06 -3.26
CA ILE A 17 -5.85 2.23 -4.23
C ILE A 17 -5.41 3.70 -4.30
N ILE A 18 -4.13 3.96 -4.09
CA ILE A 18 -3.54 5.30 -4.24
C ILE A 18 -2.57 5.36 -5.43
N PRO A 19 -2.61 6.45 -6.22
CA PRO A 19 -1.57 6.71 -7.19
C PRO A 19 -0.28 7.11 -6.46
N CYS A 20 0.84 6.60 -6.93
CA CYS A 20 2.15 6.97 -6.44
C CYS A 20 3.13 7.10 -7.60
N LEU A 21 4.20 7.85 -7.36
CA LEU A 21 5.30 8.03 -8.29
C LEU A 21 6.58 7.52 -7.64
N ILE A 22 7.18 6.49 -8.22
CA ILE A 22 8.40 5.87 -7.70
C ILE A 22 9.60 6.44 -8.44
N ARG A 23 10.65 6.83 -7.69
CA ARG A 23 11.87 7.48 -8.21
C ARG A 23 11.61 8.70 -9.11
N GLU A 24 10.49 9.40 -8.90
CA GLU A 24 10.12 10.60 -9.68
C GLU A 24 9.87 10.37 -11.18
N CYS A 25 9.80 9.11 -11.64
CA CYS A 25 9.69 8.79 -13.07
C CYS A 25 8.61 7.77 -13.43
N THR A 26 8.19 6.90 -12.50
CA THR A 26 7.26 5.81 -12.80
C THR A 26 5.98 5.93 -12.00
N GLN A 27 4.88 6.23 -12.67
CA GLN A 27 3.56 6.30 -12.06
C GLN A 27 3.00 4.88 -11.90
N GLU A 28 2.64 4.53 -10.67
CA GLU A 28 2.09 3.22 -10.30
C GLU A 28 0.88 3.39 -9.38
N LYS A 29 0.11 2.31 -9.23
CA LYS A 29 -0.98 2.21 -8.27
C LYS A 29 -0.54 1.31 -7.12
N ALA A 30 -0.84 1.72 -5.89
CA ALA A 30 -0.53 0.93 -4.71
C ALA A 30 -1.78 0.69 -3.87
N LEU A 31 -1.95 -0.53 -3.39
CA LEU A 31 -2.96 -0.89 -2.40
C LEU A 31 -2.49 -0.42 -1.02
N ALA A 32 -3.22 0.50 -0.40
CA ALA A 32 -3.06 0.83 1.01
C ALA A 32 -3.78 -0.23 1.86
N ASP A 33 -3.01 -1.05 2.56
CA ASP A 33 -3.55 -2.20 3.31
C ASP A 33 -3.18 -2.12 4.79
N SER A 34 -4.16 -1.86 5.64
CA SER A 34 -3.98 -1.86 7.10
C SER A 34 -3.73 -3.26 7.69
N MET A 35 -4.05 -4.33 6.95
CA MET A 35 -3.83 -5.72 7.36
C MET A 35 -2.45 -6.24 6.98
N ALA A 36 -1.79 -5.62 5.99
CA ALA A 36 -0.42 -5.95 5.63
C ALA A 36 0.57 -5.42 6.68
N ASN A 37 1.40 -6.28 7.26
CA ASN A 37 2.42 -5.90 8.24
C ASN A 37 3.72 -5.36 7.61
N ILE A 38 3.85 -5.43 6.30
CA ILE A 38 5.02 -5.05 5.51
C ILE A 38 4.57 -4.29 4.26
N ASN A 39 5.47 -3.53 3.64
CA ASN A 39 5.24 -3.06 2.27
C ASN A 39 5.79 -4.11 1.29
N VAL A 40 5.07 -4.34 0.20
CA VAL A 40 5.43 -5.32 -0.82
C VAL A 40 5.55 -4.64 -2.16
N MET A 41 6.59 -5.02 -2.90
CA MET A 41 6.74 -4.71 -4.32
C MET A 41 6.92 -6.01 -5.10
N VAL A 42 6.20 -6.16 -6.20
CA VAL A 42 6.38 -7.31 -7.10
C VAL A 42 7.73 -7.22 -7.82
N TYR A 43 8.43 -8.35 -7.93
CA TYR A 43 9.78 -8.44 -8.51
C TYR A 43 9.85 -7.89 -9.94
N LYS A 44 8.81 -8.08 -10.75
CA LYS A 44 8.71 -7.49 -12.10
C LYS A 44 8.77 -5.96 -12.08
N LEU A 45 8.09 -5.34 -11.12
CA LEU A 45 8.13 -3.87 -10.96
C LEU A 45 9.52 -3.42 -10.50
N PHE A 46 10.15 -4.16 -9.57
CA PHE A 46 11.53 -3.92 -9.16
C PHE A 46 12.49 -3.89 -10.37
N LEU A 47 12.39 -4.87 -11.27
CA LEU A 47 13.19 -4.91 -12.50
C LEU A 47 12.85 -3.74 -13.45
N LYS A 48 11.56 -3.45 -13.66
CA LYS A 48 11.10 -2.33 -14.51
C LYS A 48 11.65 -0.98 -14.03
N LEU A 49 11.74 -0.78 -12.72
CA LEU A 49 12.24 0.44 -12.10
C LEU A 49 13.77 0.57 -12.14
N GLY A 50 14.48 -0.50 -12.55
CA GLY A 50 15.94 -0.56 -12.50
C GLY A 50 16.47 -0.30 -11.08
N LEU A 51 15.79 -0.84 -10.08
CA LEU A 51 16.26 -0.79 -8.70
C LEU A 51 17.41 -1.77 -8.52
N GLU A 52 18.35 -1.39 -7.65
CA GLU A 52 19.54 -2.18 -7.32
C GLU A 52 19.61 -2.42 -5.81
N ASP A 53 20.70 -2.98 -5.29
CA ASP A 53 20.99 -3.10 -3.85
C ASP A 53 19.96 -3.88 -3.00
N MET A 54 19.28 -4.85 -3.61
CA MET A 54 18.40 -5.76 -2.87
C MET A 54 19.20 -6.62 -1.89
N ARG A 55 18.88 -6.52 -0.60
CA ARG A 55 19.49 -7.31 0.46
C ARG A 55 18.76 -8.65 0.62
N PRO A 56 19.48 -9.75 0.94
CA PRO A 56 18.84 -11.03 1.24
C PRO A 56 17.87 -10.92 2.42
N ALA A 57 16.65 -11.42 2.25
CA ALA A 57 15.66 -11.52 3.32
C ALA A 57 15.69 -12.93 3.94
N GLN A 58 15.93 -13.03 5.25
CA GLN A 58 15.83 -14.29 5.99
C GLN A 58 14.45 -14.44 6.64
N MET A 59 13.40 -14.38 5.83
CA MET A 59 12.02 -14.52 6.30
C MET A 59 11.15 -15.26 5.28
N THR A 60 9.95 -15.61 5.71
CA THR A 60 8.85 -16.09 4.85
C THR A 60 7.62 -15.23 5.08
N ILE A 61 6.74 -15.18 4.09
CA ILE A 61 5.49 -14.44 4.14
C ILE A 61 4.36 -15.43 3.93
N GLN A 62 3.33 -15.36 4.78
CA GLN A 62 2.07 -16.03 4.55
C GLN A 62 1.09 -15.05 3.89
N LEU A 63 0.57 -15.40 2.72
CA LEU A 63 -0.42 -14.61 2.00
C LEU A 63 -1.84 -14.88 2.55
N ALA A 64 -2.81 -14.06 2.11
CA ALA A 64 -4.20 -14.17 2.55
C ALA A 64 -4.87 -15.50 2.16
N ASP A 65 -4.39 -16.15 1.11
CA ASP A 65 -4.82 -17.49 0.68
C ASP A 65 -4.16 -18.62 1.51
N GLY A 66 -3.33 -18.27 2.49
CA GLY A 66 -2.60 -19.20 3.34
C GLY A 66 -1.30 -19.73 2.73
N SER A 67 -0.99 -19.41 1.48
CA SER A 67 0.26 -19.82 0.83
C SER A 67 1.46 -19.15 1.49
N ILE A 68 2.60 -19.86 1.52
CA ILE A 68 3.85 -19.36 2.09
C ILE A 68 4.83 -19.09 0.95
N LYS A 69 5.35 -17.86 0.89
CA LYS A 69 6.32 -17.41 -0.11
C LYS A 69 7.60 -16.96 0.57
N LYS A 70 8.74 -17.23 -0.08
CA LYS A 70 10.03 -16.67 0.32
C LYS A 70 10.32 -15.43 -0.53
N PRO A 71 10.56 -14.25 0.07
CA PRO A 71 10.95 -13.06 -0.69
C PRO A 71 12.26 -13.25 -1.44
N ARG A 72 12.41 -12.51 -2.55
CA ARG A 72 13.70 -12.37 -3.24
C ARG A 72 14.68 -11.57 -2.40
N GLY A 73 14.19 -10.59 -1.64
CA GLY A 73 14.97 -9.76 -0.76
C GLY A 73 14.19 -8.55 -0.26
N VAL A 74 14.91 -7.59 0.30
CA VAL A 74 14.39 -6.30 0.76
C VAL A 74 15.17 -5.19 0.05
N VAL A 75 14.47 -4.15 -0.37
CA VAL A 75 15.09 -2.90 -0.84
C VAL A 75 14.71 -1.78 0.12
N GLU A 76 15.71 -1.06 0.60
CA GLU A 76 15.57 0.03 1.57
C GLU A 76 15.51 1.38 0.85
N ASP A 77 14.91 2.38 1.51
CA ASP A 77 14.93 3.79 1.10
C ASP A 77 14.43 4.09 -0.33
N VAL A 78 13.48 3.30 -0.85
CA VAL A 78 12.84 3.62 -2.13
C VAL A 78 11.97 4.86 -1.94
N LEU A 79 12.33 5.95 -2.64
CA LEU A 79 11.56 7.18 -2.61
C LEU A 79 10.25 7.01 -3.38
N VAL A 80 9.14 7.08 -2.64
CA VAL A 80 7.79 7.03 -3.18
C VAL A 80 7.12 8.37 -2.93
N ARG A 81 6.67 9.00 -4.01
CA ARG A 81 5.86 10.20 -3.94
C ARG A 81 4.38 9.85 -3.97
N VAL A 82 3.64 10.31 -2.98
CA VAL A 82 2.18 10.22 -2.90
C VAL A 82 1.65 11.65 -2.78
N ASP A 83 0.99 12.13 -3.83
CA ASP A 83 0.69 13.56 -4.01
C ASP A 83 1.95 14.43 -3.86
N LYS A 84 2.07 15.23 -2.79
CA LYS A 84 3.25 16.09 -2.53
C LYS A 84 4.17 15.54 -1.44
N LEU A 85 3.87 14.38 -0.88
CA LEU A 85 4.71 13.71 0.10
C LEU A 85 5.72 12.84 -0.61
N ILE A 86 7.00 12.98 -0.27
CA ILE A 86 8.05 12.04 -0.65
C ILE A 86 8.44 11.28 0.61
N ILE A 87 8.26 9.97 0.57
CA ILE A 87 8.44 9.09 1.74
C ILE A 87 9.45 8.01 1.34
N PRO A 88 10.55 7.83 2.10
CA PRO A 88 11.40 6.66 1.93
C PRO A 88 10.66 5.43 2.46
N ILE A 89 10.61 4.38 1.64
CA ILE A 89 9.89 3.14 1.95
C ILE A 89 10.82 1.95 1.77
N GLU A 90 10.86 1.09 2.78
CA GLU A 90 11.40 -0.25 2.68
C GLU A 90 10.35 -1.20 2.06
N PHE A 91 10.73 -1.92 1.01
CA PHE A 91 9.88 -2.90 0.35
C PHE A 91 10.46 -4.30 0.43
N VAL A 92 9.61 -5.26 0.79
CA VAL A 92 9.89 -6.67 0.58
C VAL A 92 9.56 -7.04 -0.86
N ILE A 93 10.51 -7.65 -1.55
CA ILE A 93 10.37 -8.01 -2.97
C ILE A 93 9.83 -9.43 -3.09
N LEU A 94 8.61 -9.56 -3.61
CA LEU A 94 7.95 -10.85 -3.83
C LEU A 94 7.92 -11.22 -5.31
N ASP A 95 8.13 -12.51 -5.57
CA ASP A 95 7.97 -13.11 -6.90
C ASP A 95 6.58 -13.75 -6.98
N VAL A 96 5.71 -13.13 -7.76
CA VAL A 96 4.30 -13.52 -7.97
C VAL A 96 4.04 -13.60 -9.47
N ASP A 97 2.96 -14.28 -9.85
CA ASP A 97 2.61 -14.47 -11.24
C ASP A 97 2.33 -13.13 -11.96
N ASP A 98 2.51 -13.12 -13.27
CA ASP A 98 2.54 -11.91 -14.09
C ASP A 98 1.21 -11.14 -14.18
N ASP A 99 0.11 -11.73 -13.72
CA ASP A 99 -1.26 -11.22 -13.84
C ASP A 99 -1.71 -10.34 -12.66
N VAL A 100 -0.77 -9.83 -11.84
CA VAL A 100 -1.10 -8.96 -10.71
C VAL A 100 -1.38 -7.54 -11.17
N GLU A 101 -2.64 -7.12 -11.02
CA GLU A 101 -3.14 -5.79 -11.44
C GLU A 101 -2.57 -4.62 -10.61
N VAL A 102 -2.28 -4.86 -9.33
CA VAL A 102 -1.72 -3.86 -8.40
C VAL A 102 -0.38 -4.37 -7.84
N PRO A 103 0.76 -3.96 -8.42
CA PRO A 103 2.07 -4.53 -8.10
C PRO A 103 2.68 -4.05 -6.78
N LEU A 104 1.97 -3.21 -6.02
CA LEU A 104 2.45 -2.56 -4.81
C LEU A 104 1.42 -2.66 -3.68
N ILE A 105 1.89 -3.07 -2.50
CA ILE A 105 1.12 -3.01 -1.26
C ILE A 105 1.87 -2.10 -0.29
N LEU A 106 1.18 -1.08 0.20
CA LEU A 106 1.63 -0.18 1.24
C LEU A 106 0.95 -0.59 2.55
N GLY A 107 1.70 -1.32 3.35
CA GLY A 107 1.21 -1.89 4.59
C GLY A 107 1.26 -0.92 5.76
N ARG A 108 1.10 -1.47 6.96
CA ARG A 108 1.22 -0.74 8.23
C ARG A 108 2.51 0.09 8.37
N PRO A 109 3.70 -0.31 7.89
CA PRO A 109 4.89 0.55 8.01
C PRO A 109 4.73 1.89 7.29
N PHE A 110 4.20 1.89 6.06
CA PHE A 110 3.87 3.12 5.34
C PHE A 110 2.75 3.90 6.03
N LEU A 111 1.65 3.23 6.38
CA LEU A 111 0.48 3.86 7.00
C LEU A 111 0.82 4.51 8.35
N ASN A 112 1.69 3.87 9.14
CA ASN A 112 2.18 4.40 10.40
C ASN A 112 3.09 5.61 10.19
N THR A 113 4.04 5.52 9.26
CA THR A 113 4.94 6.64 8.89
C THR A 113 4.17 7.88 8.43
N THR A 114 3.04 7.65 7.75
CA THR A 114 2.21 8.70 7.18
C THR A 114 1.04 9.12 8.08
N GLY A 115 0.95 8.62 9.32
CA GLY A 115 -0.15 8.94 10.22
C GLY A 115 -1.53 8.72 9.59
N ALA A 116 -1.68 7.65 8.81
CA ALA A 116 -2.84 7.43 7.97
C ALA A 116 -4.13 7.28 8.80
N LEU A 117 -5.17 8.00 8.39
CA LEU A 117 -6.55 7.85 8.87
C LEU A 117 -7.42 7.43 7.70
N ILE A 118 -8.06 6.27 7.83
CA ILE A 118 -8.93 5.70 6.80
C ILE A 118 -10.37 5.84 7.28
N ASP A 119 -11.17 6.63 6.55
CA ASP A 119 -12.62 6.72 6.70
C ASP A 119 -13.29 5.93 5.57
N VAL A 120 -13.66 4.70 5.90
CA VAL A 120 -14.32 3.75 4.99
C VAL A 120 -15.69 4.26 4.55
N LYS A 121 -16.42 4.95 5.43
CA LYS A 121 -17.76 5.44 5.14
C LYS A 121 -17.72 6.63 4.18
N CYS A 122 -16.74 7.50 4.34
CA CYS A 122 -16.54 8.68 3.49
C CYS A 122 -15.64 8.41 2.28
N TRP A 123 -15.19 7.17 2.07
CA TRP A 123 -14.30 6.78 0.96
C TRP A 123 -13.05 7.65 0.90
N MET A 124 -12.48 7.91 2.07
CA MET A 124 -11.44 8.91 2.24
C MET A 124 -10.26 8.31 3.01
N MET A 125 -9.05 8.59 2.54
CA MET A 125 -7.84 8.39 3.33
C MET A 125 -7.15 9.73 3.53
N LYS A 126 -6.71 9.98 4.76
CA LYS A 126 -5.95 11.15 5.14
C LYS A 126 -4.55 10.73 5.56
N LEU A 127 -3.53 11.36 5.01
CA LEU A 127 -2.12 11.17 5.39
C LEU A 127 -1.63 12.45 6.07
N ARG A 128 -0.88 12.30 7.16
CA ARG A 128 -0.25 13.38 7.91
C ARG A 128 1.23 13.10 8.17
N VAL A 129 2.10 13.95 7.64
CA VAL A 129 3.56 13.90 7.87
C VAL A 129 4.01 15.28 8.36
N GLY A 130 4.39 15.36 9.64
CA GLY A 130 4.59 16.64 10.31
C GLY A 130 3.32 17.48 10.30
N ASP A 131 3.42 18.75 9.90
CA ASP A 131 2.29 19.67 9.79
C ASP A 131 1.54 19.57 8.45
N LYS A 132 1.98 18.71 7.53
CA LYS A 132 1.35 18.57 6.22
C LYS A 132 0.27 17.48 6.28
N GLU A 133 -0.90 17.79 5.73
CA GLU A 133 -2.04 16.89 5.63
C GLU A 133 -2.50 16.77 4.17
N PHE A 134 -2.81 15.54 3.76
CA PHE A 134 -3.26 15.21 2.41
C PHE A 134 -4.48 14.31 2.49
N ILE A 135 -5.49 14.60 1.68
CA ILE A 135 -6.74 13.86 1.65
C ILE A 135 -6.92 13.27 0.27
N PHE A 136 -7.11 11.96 0.22
CA PHE A 136 -7.40 11.18 -0.97
C PHE A 136 -8.84 10.72 -0.89
N THR A 137 -9.65 11.13 -1.86
CA THR A 137 -10.93 10.46 -2.16
C THR A 137 -10.64 9.26 -3.04
N MET A 138 -11.16 8.11 -2.64
CA MET A 138 -10.96 6.86 -3.36
C MET A 138 -11.57 6.91 -4.75
N ILE A 139 -10.92 6.23 -5.70
CA ILE A 139 -11.49 5.91 -7.00
C ILE A 139 -12.06 4.49 -6.88
N ALA A 140 -13.36 4.33 -7.12
CA ALA A 140 -13.94 3.00 -7.21
C ALA A 140 -13.27 2.24 -8.36
N HIS A 141 -12.66 1.10 -8.05
CA HIS A 141 -12.22 0.14 -9.03
C HIS A 141 -13.39 -0.85 -9.23
N TYR A 142 -14.00 -0.83 -10.42
CA TYR A 142 -14.97 -1.80 -10.90
C TYR A 142 -14.35 -2.65 -11.99
#